data_AF-A0A970AT71-F1
#
_entry.id   AF-A0A970AT71-F1
#
_cell.length_a   1.000
_cell.length_b   1.000
_cell.length_c   1.000
_cell.angle_alpha   90.00
_cell.angle_beta   90.00
_cell.angle_gamma   90.00
#
_symmetry.space_group_name_H-M   'P 1'
#
loop_
_entity.id
_entity.type
_entity.pdbx_description
1 polymer ?
#
loop_
_entity_poly.entity_id
_entity_poly.type
_entity_poly.pdbx_seq_one_letter_code
_entity_poly.pdbx_strand_id
1 'polypeptide(L)'
;MTVREELIREIEQTSDDVLELLLSFLRQARLSNSKRFSAIEPASISSAGLTQKHYPLRGMPLVIAEDFDEPMSDLWDALGK
;
A
#
# COMPACT_ATOMS: atom_id res chain seq x y z
N MET A 1 1.53 -31.68 -0.47
CA MET A 1 1.27 -30.72 0.61
C MET A 1 1.49 -29.33 0.07
N THR A 2 0.59 -28.40 0.37
CA THR A 2 0.76 -27.00 -0.03
C THR A 2 1.64 -26.27 0.98
N VAL A 3 2.35 -25.22 0.54
CA VAL A 3 3.20 -24.38 1.42
C VAL A 3 2.42 -23.87 2.65
N ARG A 4 1.11 -23.65 2.49
CA ARG A 4 0.20 -23.26 3.57
C ARG A 4 0.07 -24.32 4.66
N GLU A 5 -0.03 -25.60 4.29
CA GLU A 5 -0.17 -26.72 5.23
C GLU A 5 1.11 -26.92 6.05
N GLU A 6 2.27 -26.69 5.44
CA GLU A 6 3.57 -26.78 6.11
C GLU A 6 3.72 -25.68 7.17
N LEU A 7 3.37 -24.45 6.82
CA LEU A 7 3.40 -23.31 7.75
C LEU A 7 2.45 -23.49 8.93
N ILE A 8 1.25 -24.04 8.71
CA ILE A 8 0.29 -24.32 9.80
C ILE A 8 0.90 -25.33 10.79
N ARG A 9 1.53 -26.39 10.29
CA ARG A 9 2.18 -27.39 11.15
C ARG A 9 3.34 -26.82 11.96
N GLU A 10 4.11 -25.91 11.37
CA GLU A 10 5.21 -25.23 12.06
C GLU A 10 4.69 -24.33 13.18
N ILE A 11 3.60 -23.60 12.95
CA ILE A 11 2.95 -22.76 13.97
C ILE A 11 2.42 -23.62 15.12
N GLU A 12 1.77 -24.75 14.83
CA GLU A 12 1.24 -25.67 15.85
C GLU A 12 2.34 -26.30 16.72
N GLN A 13 3.56 -26.44 16.20
CA GLN A 13 4.70 -27.03 16.90
C GLN A 13 5.56 -26.00 17.65
N THR A 14 5.33 -24.71 17.43
CA THR A 14 6.11 -23.63 18.04
C THR A 14 5.59 -23.33 19.45
N SER A 15 6.48 -22.93 20.37
CA SER A 15 6.09 -22.58 21.73
C SER A 15 5.29 -21.27 21.80
N ASP A 16 4.40 -21.19 22.79
CA ASP A 16 3.49 -20.04 22.97
C ASP A 16 4.24 -18.72 23.19
N ASP A 17 5.36 -18.76 23.91
CA ASP A 17 6.22 -17.58 24.13
C ASP A 17 6.76 -16.97 22.83
N VAL A 18 7.12 -17.81 21.86
CA VAL A 18 7.63 -17.37 20.56
C VAL A 18 6.49 -16.84 19.70
N LEU A 19 5.31 -17.45 19.78
CA LEU A 19 4.12 -16.97 19.09
C LEU A 19 3.68 -15.61 19.62
N GLU A 20 3.72 -15.39 20.94
CA GLU A 20 3.43 -14.09 21.56
C GLU A 20 4.44 -13.02 21.15
N LEU A 21 5.74 -13.37 21.09
CA LEU A 21 6.76 -12.48 20.57
C LEU A 21 6.49 -12.11 19.09
N LEU A 22 6.18 -13.09 18.24
CA LEU A 22 5.83 -12.86 16.84
C LEU A 22 4.59 -11.96 16.70
N LEU A 23 3.55 -12.20 17.50
CA LEU A 23 2.33 -11.39 17.54
C LEU A 23 2.64 -9.95 17.96
N SER A 24 3.55 -9.74 18.92
CA SER A 24 3.99 -8.40 19.32
C SER A 24 4.66 -7.66 18.15
N PHE A 25 5.55 -8.33 17.41
CA PHE A 25 6.20 -7.78 16.23
C PHE A 25 5.20 -7.47 15.10
N LEU A 26 4.27 -8.38 14.80
CA LEU A 26 3.26 -8.17 13.76
C LEU A 26 2.32 -7.01 14.11
N ARG A 27 1.92 -6.88 15.38
CA ARG A 27 1.14 -5.72 15.86
C ARG A 27 1.92 -4.42 15.70
N GLN A 28 3.20 -4.41 16.08
CA GLN A 28 4.06 -3.23 15.93
C GLN A 28 4.28 -2.85 14.47
N ALA A 29 4.50 -3.84 13.59
CA ALA A 29 4.62 -3.66 12.15
C ALA A 29 3.31 -3.15 11.52
N ARG A 30 2.16 -3.61 12.00
CA ARG A 30 0.86 -3.09 11.56
C ARG A 30 0.66 -1.64 11.98
N LEU A 31 1.07 -1.26 13.19
CA LEU A 31 0.98 0.12 13.67
C LEU A 31 1.96 1.05 12.96
N SER A 32 3.18 0.60 12.66
CA SER A 32 4.16 1.38 11.89
C SER A 32 3.76 1.54 10.43
N ASN A 33 3.19 0.50 9.82
CA ASN A 33 2.61 0.58 8.48
C ASN A 33 1.34 1.43 8.46
N SER A 34 0.46 1.33 9.47
CA SER A 34 -0.70 2.21 9.63
C SER A 34 -0.31 3.70 9.71
N LYS A 35 0.86 4.02 10.28
CA LYS A 35 1.39 5.39 10.29
C LYS A 35 2.00 5.82 8.95
N ARG A 36 2.48 4.88 8.12
CA ARG A 36 2.87 5.15 6.72
C ARG A 36 1.67 5.24 5.78
N PHE A 37 0.57 4.58 6.14
CA PHE A 37 -0.74 4.69 5.51
C PHE A 37 -1.69 5.55 6.34
N SER A 38 -1.15 6.57 7.04
CA SER A 38 -1.99 7.50 7.78
C SER A 38 -2.86 8.22 6.77
N ALA A 39 -4.12 7.78 6.73
CA ALA A 39 -5.29 8.41 6.18
C ALA A 39 -5.02 9.27 4.94
N ILE A 40 -5.43 8.76 3.77
CA ILE A 40 -6.14 9.66 2.86
C ILE A 40 -7.37 10.13 3.66
N GLU A 41 -7.22 11.18 4.46
CA GLU A 41 -8.35 12.00 4.82
C GLU A 41 -9.00 12.35 3.48
N PRO A 42 -10.30 12.08 3.26
CA PRO A 42 -10.99 12.73 2.18
C PRO A 42 -10.86 14.22 2.50
N ALA A 43 -9.89 14.88 1.84
CA ALA A 43 -9.68 16.29 2.01
C ALA A 43 -11.03 16.93 1.67
N SER A 44 -11.78 17.31 2.71
CA SER A 44 -12.90 18.21 2.55
C SER A 44 -12.26 19.39 1.84
N ILE A 45 -12.68 19.62 0.59
CA ILE A 45 -12.19 20.70 -0.23
C ILE A 45 -12.63 21.98 0.47
N SER A 46 -11.86 22.42 1.47
CA SER A 46 -12.07 23.68 2.14
C SER A 46 -11.79 24.73 1.10
N SER A 47 -12.86 25.30 0.56
CA SER A 47 -12.87 26.45 -0.34
C SER A 47 -12.35 27.74 0.32
N ALA A 48 -11.81 27.65 1.53
CA ALA A 48 -11.16 28.74 2.25
C ALA A 48 -9.78 29.01 1.63
N GLY A 49 -9.76 29.88 0.61
CA GLY A 49 -8.52 30.44 0.05
C GLY A 49 -8.31 30.20 -1.44
N LEU A 50 -9.36 30.31 -2.26
CA LEU A 50 -9.23 30.34 -3.72
C LEU A 50 -8.58 31.65 -4.19
N THR A 51 -7.26 31.76 -4.05
CA THR A 51 -6.53 32.40 -5.15
C THR A 51 -6.86 31.55 -6.38
N GLN A 52 -7.52 32.16 -7.38
CA GLN A 52 -7.99 31.48 -8.59
C GLN A 52 -6.79 31.01 -9.41
N LYS A 53 -6.15 29.93 -8.97
CA LYS A 53 -5.15 29.23 -9.76
C LYS A 53 -5.90 28.59 -10.93
N HIS A 54 -5.65 29.10 -12.13
CA HIS A 54 -6.23 28.56 -13.34
C HIS A 54 -5.60 27.21 -13.65
N TYR A 55 -6.37 26.15 -13.44
CA TYR A 55 -5.97 24.79 -13.76
C TYR A 55 -6.82 24.30 -14.94
N PRO A 56 -6.34 24.40 -16.19
CA PRO A 56 -7.14 24.17 -17.39
C PRO A 56 -7.68 22.74 -17.50
N LEU A 57 -7.02 21.78 -16.84
CA LEU A 57 -7.41 20.37 -16.86
C LEU A 57 -8.36 19.99 -15.71
N ARG A 58 -8.74 20.92 -14.82
CA ARG A 58 -9.72 20.60 -13.76
C ARG A 58 -11.09 20.33 -14.35
N GLY A 59 -11.70 19.21 -13.95
CA GLY A 59 -13.03 18.80 -14.42
C GLY A 59 -13.00 17.98 -15.70
N MET A 60 -11.84 17.78 -16.33
CA MET A 60 -11.70 16.79 -17.40
C MET A 60 -11.65 15.38 -16.78
N PRO A 61 -12.47 14.43 -17.26
CA PRO A 61 -12.44 13.07 -16.76
C PRO A 61 -11.13 12.40 -17.16
N LEU A 62 -10.48 11.75 -16.20
CA LEU A 62 -9.32 10.91 -16.46
C LEU A 62 -9.80 9.59 -17.03
N VAL A 63 -9.36 9.26 -18.25
CA VAL A 63 -9.60 7.95 -18.87
C VAL A 63 -8.36 7.10 -18.61
N ILE A 64 -8.54 6.02 -17.87
CA ILE A 64 -7.49 5.02 -17.64
C ILE A 64 -7.51 4.09 -18.86
N ALA A 65 -6.34 3.90 -19.48
CA ALA A 65 -6.19 2.97 -20.60
C ALA A 65 -6.29 1.52 -20.11
N GLU A 66 -6.72 0.61 -20.98
CA GLU A 66 -6.95 -0.81 -20.61
C GLU A 66 -5.65 -1.54 -20.23
N ASP A 67 -4.52 -1.07 -20.74
CA ASP A 67 -3.16 -1.57 -20.54
C ASP A 67 -2.42 -0.84 -19.40
N PHE A 68 -3.10 -0.02 -18.60
CA PHE A 68 -2.45 0.78 -17.56
C PHE A 68 -1.66 -0.05 -16.53
N ASP A 69 -2.12 -1.26 -16.24
CA ASP A 69 -1.47 -2.17 -15.28
C ASP A 69 -0.42 -3.09 -15.94
N GLU A 70 -0.18 -2.96 -17.25
CA GLU A 70 0.80 -3.78 -17.94
C GLU A 70 2.25 -3.38 -17.56
N PRO A 71 3.14 -4.37 -17.37
CA PRO A 71 4.53 -4.11 -17.00
C PRO A 71 5.28 -3.43 -18.16
N MET A 72 5.65 -2.17 -17.98
CA MET A 72 6.46 -1.41 -18.95
C MET A 72 7.96 -1.71 -18.79
N SER A 73 8.40 -2.90 -19.21
CA SER A 73 9.80 -3.38 -19.10
C SER A 73 10.83 -2.36 -19.60
N ASP A 74 10.53 -1.68 -20.70
CA ASP A 74 11.44 -0.73 -21.35
C ASP A 74 11.77 0.47 -20.46
N LEU A 75 10.83 0.89 -19.60
CA LEU A 75 11.05 1.98 -18.64
C LEU A 75 11.94 1.53 -17.47
N TRP A 76 11.80 0.28 -17.04
CA TRP A 76 12.61 -0.29 -15.96
C TRP A 76 14.04 -0.57 -16.44
N ASP A 77 14.21 -1.02 -17.68
CA ASP A 77 15.52 -1.24 -18.31
C ASP A 77 16.27 0.09 -18.55
N ALA A 78 15.55 1.18 -18.80
CA ALA A 78 16.13 2.52 -18.92
C ALA A 78 16.61 3.09 -17.58
N LEU A 79 16.02 2.68 -16.46
CA LEU A 79 16.37 3.16 -15.11
C LEU A 79 17.64 2.49 -14.53
N GLY A 80 18.00 1.31 -15.05
CA GLY A 80 19.11 0.48 -14.55
C GLY A 80 20.50 0.81 -15.12
N LYS A 81 20.70 1.96 -15.77
CA LYS A 81 21.99 2.39 -16.34
C LYS A 81 22.65 3.52 -15.56
#